data_AF-A0A8C4T303-F1
#
_entry.id   AF-A0A8C4T303-F1
#
_cell.length_a   1.000
_cell.length_b   1.000
_cell.length_c   1.000
_cell.angle_alpha   90.00
_cell.angle_beta   90.00
_cell.angle_gamma   90.00
#
_symmetry.space_group_name_H-M   'P 1'
#
loop_
_entity.id
_entity.type
_entity.pdbx_description
1 polymer ?
#
loop_
_entity_poly.entity_id
_entity_poly.type
_entity_poly.pdbx_seq_one_letter_code
_entity_poly.pdbx_strand_id
1 'polypeptide(L)'
;TMSLLVLLCVLIFYSRCQIIVTQPSSIPPGGSVTFSCTTASNVGNAINWYQQRPGQTPKPLITAASSRYGDTPSRFTGSVTSGTSYSLTISGVQPEDAGHYYCMQYNSYPFTQ
;
A
#
# COMPACT_ATOMS: atom_id res chain seq x y z
N THR A 1 0.70 22.41 -28.15
CA THR A 1 -0.23 21.27 -28.00
C THR A 1 0.47 20.22 -27.16
N MET A 2 -0.15 19.72 -26.08
CA MET A 2 0.51 18.72 -25.23
C MET A 2 0.56 17.38 -25.97
N SER A 3 1.77 16.87 -26.23
CA SER A 3 1.98 15.66 -27.03
C SER A 3 1.36 14.44 -26.36
N LEU A 4 0.78 13.52 -27.15
CA LEU A 4 0.16 12.27 -26.67
C LEU A 4 1.12 11.44 -25.81
N LEU A 5 2.43 11.51 -26.11
CA LEU A 5 3.52 10.92 -25.32
C LEU A 5 3.65 11.55 -23.92
N VAL A 6 3.47 12.87 -23.79
CA VAL A 6 3.50 13.56 -22.49
C VAL A 6 2.25 13.21 -21.68
N LEU A 7 1.08 13.11 -22.32
CA LEU A 7 -0.15 12.67 -21.67
C LEU A 7 -0.03 11.21 -21.18
N LEU A 8 0.50 10.32 -22.01
CA LEU A 8 0.82 8.93 -21.65
C LEU A 8 1.85 8.88 -20.51
N CYS A 9 2.95 9.63 -20.57
CA CYS A 9 3.91 9.72 -19.47
C CYS A 9 3.26 10.19 -18.17
N VAL A 10 2.46 11.25 -18.18
CA VAL A 10 1.74 11.74 -16.99
C VAL A 10 0.83 10.65 -16.43
N LEU A 11 0.13 9.88 -17.27
CA LEU A 11 -0.70 8.74 -16.87
C LEU A 11 0.12 7.56 -16.31
N ILE A 12 1.31 7.30 -16.84
CA ILE A 12 2.21 6.23 -16.38
C ILE A 12 2.90 6.61 -15.04
N PHE A 13 3.27 7.88 -14.84
CA PHE A 13 3.74 8.43 -13.55
C PHE A 13 2.59 8.55 -12.53
N TYR A 14 1.35 8.62 -13.00
CA TYR A 14 0.12 8.40 -12.23
C TYR A 14 -0.22 6.91 -12.11
N SER A 15 0.77 6.03 -11.94
CA SER A 15 0.51 4.69 -11.39
C SER A 15 0.10 4.82 -9.93
N ARG A 16 -1.13 5.34 -9.75
CA ARG A 16 -1.89 5.39 -8.52
C ARG A 16 -2.14 3.93 -8.12
N CYS A 17 -1.23 3.35 -7.34
CA CYS A 17 -1.56 2.17 -6.55
C CYS A 17 -2.42 2.63 -5.36
N GLN A 18 -3.63 3.12 -5.67
CA GLN A 18 -4.66 3.38 -4.68
C GLN A 18 -5.54 2.14 -4.64
N ILE A 19 -5.38 1.32 -3.59
CA ILE A 19 -6.35 0.28 -3.31
C ILE A 19 -7.45 0.92 -2.48
N ILE A 20 -8.59 1.18 -3.12
CA ILE A 20 -9.80 1.62 -2.44
C ILE A 20 -10.41 0.39 -1.78
N VAL A 21 -10.40 0.36 -0.45
CA VAL A 21 -11.17 -0.61 0.32
C VAL A 21 -12.52 0.02 0.62
N THR A 22 -13.43 -0.08 -0.34
CA THR A 22 -14.86 0.00 0.01
C THR A 22 -15.12 -1.22 0.88
N GLN A 23 -15.52 -0.99 2.13
CA GLN A 23 -15.87 -2.02 3.10
C GLN A 23 -16.60 -3.14 2.36
N PRO A 24 -16.02 -4.36 2.22
CA PRO A 24 -16.79 -5.43 1.62
C PRO A 24 -17.86 -5.68 2.65
N SER A 25 -19.11 -5.45 2.29
CA SER A 25 -20.30 -5.87 3.05
C SER A 25 -20.38 -7.40 3.24
N SER A 26 -19.25 -8.11 3.06
CA SER A 26 -19.06 -9.56 3.04
C SER A 26 -17.87 -10.04 3.88
N ILE A 27 -17.08 -9.17 4.55
CA ILE A 27 -16.08 -9.66 5.52
C ILE A 27 -16.83 -9.99 6.83
N PRO A 28 -16.90 -11.27 7.25
CA PRO A 28 -17.49 -11.59 8.54
C PRO A 28 -16.70 -10.92 9.67
N PRO A 29 -17.35 -10.52 10.78
CA PRO A 29 -16.65 -9.99 11.95
C PRO A 29 -15.49 -10.93 12.35
N GLY A 30 -14.28 -10.37 12.48
CA GLY A 30 -13.08 -11.16 12.78
C GLY A 30 -12.42 -11.85 11.56
N GLY A 31 -12.91 -11.63 10.35
CA GLY A 31 -12.28 -12.11 9.11
C GLY A 31 -10.93 -11.46 8.83
N SER A 32 -10.23 -11.96 7.81
CA SER A 32 -8.93 -11.42 7.37
C SER A 32 -9.06 -10.76 5.99
N VAL A 33 -8.30 -9.70 5.76
CA VAL A 33 -8.15 -9.07 4.44
C VAL A 33 -6.67 -8.96 4.08
N THR A 34 -6.36 -9.16 2.80
CA THR A 34 -5.01 -9.03 2.26
C THR A 34 -5.00 -8.01 1.13
N PHE A 35 -4.13 -7.02 1.25
CA PHE A 35 -3.79 -6.05 0.20
C PHE A 35 -2.52 -6.49 -0.49
N SER A 36 -2.43 -6.23 -1.79
CA SER A 36 -1.26 -6.58 -2.60
C SER A 36 -0.66 -5.32 -3.22
N CYS A 37 0.66 -5.28 -3.36
CA CYS A 37 1.38 -4.20 -4.00
C CYS A 37 2.43 -4.81 -4.92
N THR A 38 2.41 -4.43 -6.20
CA THR A 38 3.39 -4.90 -7.18
C THR A 38 4.19 -3.72 -7.71
N THR A 39 5.51 -3.85 -7.68
CA THR A 39 6.46 -2.84 -8.20
C THR A 39 6.98 -3.23 -9.58
N ALA A 40 7.47 -2.24 -10.33
CA ALA A 40 8.05 -2.45 -11.66
C ALA A 40 9.37 -3.26 -11.61
N SER A 41 10.12 -3.15 -10.52
CA SER A 41 11.38 -3.86 -10.28
C SER A 41 11.43 -4.37 -8.85
N ASN A 42 12.37 -5.27 -8.56
CA ASN A 42 12.60 -5.73 -7.20
C ASN A 42 13.14 -4.57 -6.36
N VAL A 43 12.38 -4.14 -5.36
CA VAL A 43 12.77 -3.06 -4.45
C VAL A 43 13.24 -3.58 -3.08
N GLY A 44 13.47 -4.88 -2.95
CA GLY A 44 13.92 -5.52 -1.72
C GLY A 44 12.89 -5.33 -0.60
N ASN A 45 13.34 -4.90 0.57
CA ASN A 45 12.47 -4.55 1.68
C ASN A 45 12.00 -3.09 1.66
N ALA A 46 12.34 -2.30 0.63
CA ALA A 46 12.08 -0.87 0.62
C ALA A 46 10.63 -0.52 0.25
N ILE A 47 9.68 -1.10 0.98
CA ILE A 47 8.23 -0.89 0.87
C ILE A 47 7.70 -0.52 2.24
N ASN A 48 6.87 0.52 2.26
CA ASN A 48 6.08 0.92 3.43
C ASN A 48 4.59 0.83 3.10
N TRP A 49 3.80 0.46 4.09
CA TRP A 49 2.34 0.45 4.05
C TRP A 49 1.77 1.56 4.93
N TYR A 50 0.75 2.25 4.42
CA TYR A 50 0.06 3.34 5.10
C TYR A 50 -1.45 3.11 5.10
N GLN A 51 -2.12 3.58 6.14
CA GLN A 51 -3.56 3.72 6.20
C GLN A 51 -3.93 5.20 6.24
N GLN A 52 -4.93 5.59 5.45
CA GLN A 52 -5.54 6.90 5.51
C GLN A 52 -7.02 6.77 5.82
N ARG A 53 -7.44 7.31 6.97
CA ARG A 53 -8.86 7.43 7.31
C ARG A 53 -9.43 8.73 6.71
N PRO A 54 -10.76 8.80 6.46
CA PRO A 54 -11.38 10.02 5.97
C PRO A 54 -11.02 11.24 6.83
N GLY A 55 -10.57 12.32 6.19
CA GLY A 55 -10.17 13.56 6.88
C GLY A 55 -8.84 13.49 7.65
N GLN A 56 -8.10 12.38 7.58
CA GLN A 56 -6.80 12.22 8.25
C GLN A 56 -5.64 12.14 7.24
N THR A 57 -4.44 12.45 7.71
CA THR A 57 -3.20 12.22 6.97
C THR A 57 -2.84 10.72 6.95
N PRO A 58 -2.19 10.22 5.89
CA PRO A 58 -1.71 8.83 5.87
C PRO A 58 -0.80 8.52 7.07
N LYS A 59 -1.13 7.45 7.81
CA LYS A 59 -0.33 6.94 8.94
C LYS A 59 0.41 5.66 8.53
N PRO A 60 1.72 5.54 8.78
CA PRO A 60 2.46 4.31 8.52
C PRO A 60 1.98 3.16 9.42
N LEU A 61 1.88 1.97 8.84
CA LEU A 61 1.50 0.71 9.50
C LEU A 61 2.66 -0.28 9.53
N ILE A 62 3.22 -0.57 8.36
CA ILE A 62 4.36 -1.48 8.18
C ILE A 62 5.45 -0.73 7.43
N THR A 63 6.69 -0.82 7.91
CA THR A 63 7.89 -0.30 7.28
C THR A 63 8.85 -1.43 6.94
N ALA A 64 9.76 -1.19 5.99
CA ALA A 64 10.76 -2.18 5.59
C ALA A 64 10.14 -3.55 5.23
N ALA A 65 9.02 -3.52 4.49
CA ALA A 65 8.17 -4.63 4.04
C ALA A 65 7.47 -5.47 5.13
N SER A 66 7.98 -5.58 6.36
CA SER A 66 7.42 -6.47 7.39
C SER A 66 7.47 -5.95 8.83
N SER A 67 8.17 -4.84 9.11
CA SER A 67 8.29 -4.28 10.47
C SER A 67 7.10 -3.40 10.82
N ARG A 68 6.39 -3.68 11.92
CA ARG A 68 5.30 -2.81 12.40
C ARG A 68 5.84 -1.46 12.86
N TYR A 69 5.15 -0.40 12.50
CA TYR A 69 5.50 0.97 12.90
C TYR A 69 4.73 1.37 14.15
N GLY A 70 5.44 1.80 15.20
CA GLY A 70 4.85 2.26 16.47
C GLY A 70 3.85 1.25 17.04
N ASP A 71 2.69 1.75 17.46
CA ASP A 71 1.62 0.93 18.07
C ASP A 71 0.72 0.21 17.04
N THR A 72 1.25 -0.09 15.85
CA THR A 72 0.48 -0.85 14.86
C THR A 72 0.12 -2.22 15.44
N PRO A 73 -1.17 -2.60 15.51
CA PRO A 73 -1.59 -3.83 16.16
C PRO A 73 -0.96 -5.08 15.54
N SER A 74 -0.74 -6.11 16.36
CA SER A 74 -0.12 -7.38 15.93
C SER A 74 -0.87 -8.08 14.79
N ARG A 75 -2.18 -7.81 14.66
CA ARG A 75 -3.04 -8.32 13.60
C ARG A 75 -2.65 -7.86 12.19
N PHE A 76 -1.88 -6.76 12.08
CA PHE A 76 -1.31 -6.30 10.82
C PHE A 76 0.01 -7.02 10.54
N THR A 77 0.19 -7.54 9.34
CA THR A 77 1.40 -8.26 8.94
C THR A 77 1.77 -7.88 7.51
N GLY A 78 2.99 -7.40 7.29
CA GLY A 78 3.53 -7.21 5.94
C GLY A 78 4.40 -8.39 5.50
N SER A 79 4.44 -8.67 4.20
CA SER A 79 5.26 -9.74 3.63
C SER A 79 5.75 -9.41 2.23
N VAL A 80 6.94 -9.93 1.91
CA VAL A 80 7.42 -10.02 0.52
C VAL A 80 6.89 -11.33 -0.03
N THR A 81 5.99 -11.27 -1.01
CA THR A 81 5.35 -12.44 -1.60
C THR A 81 6.17 -13.00 -2.76
N SER A 82 6.75 -12.13 -3.58
CA SER A 82 7.66 -12.49 -4.67
C SER A 82 8.66 -11.36 -4.91
N GLY A 83 9.59 -11.54 -5.85
CA GLY A 83 10.64 -10.55 -6.13
C GLY A 83 10.13 -9.13 -6.43
N THR A 84 8.87 -8.95 -6.83
CA THR A 84 8.27 -7.63 -7.08
C THR A 84 6.90 -7.45 -6.44
N SER A 85 6.43 -8.41 -5.65
CA SER A 85 5.09 -8.38 -5.04
C SER A 85 5.17 -8.46 -3.53
N TYR A 86 4.36 -7.64 -2.90
CA TYR A 86 4.30 -7.42 -1.47
C TYR A 86 2.85 -7.51 -1.02
N SER A 87 2.64 -7.90 0.24
CA SER A 87 1.30 -7.94 0.83
C SER A 87 1.24 -7.27 2.20
N LEU A 88 0.05 -6.78 2.52
CA LEU A 88 -0.36 -6.40 3.86
C LEU A 88 -1.61 -7.20 4.23
N THR A 89 -1.50 -8.01 5.27
CA THR A 89 -2.62 -8.77 5.81
C THR A 89 -3.08 -8.15 7.12
N ILE A 90 -4.39 -7.99 7.29
CA ILE A 90 -5.03 -7.65 8.55
C ILE A 90 -5.88 -8.85 8.93
N SER A 91 -5.51 -9.56 9.99
CA SER A 91 -6.36 -10.60 10.59
C SER A 91 -7.34 -9.97 11.58
N GLY A 92 -8.50 -10.58 11.81
CA GLY A 92 -9.42 -10.07 12.84
C GLY A 92 -9.85 -8.62 12.59
N VAL A 93 -10.25 -8.29 11.35
CA VAL A 93 -10.60 -6.93 10.93
C VAL A 93 -11.64 -6.32 11.86
N GLN A 94 -11.38 -5.08 12.28
CA GLN A 94 -12.21 -4.30 13.20
C GLN A 94 -12.81 -3.07 12.49
N PRO A 95 -13.89 -2.45 13.00
CA PRO A 95 -14.49 -1.27 12.39
C PRO A 95 -13.52 -0.10 12.20
N GLU A 96 -12.57 0.08 13.11
CA GLU A 96 -11.52 1.09 13.04
C GLU A 96 -10.48 0.86 11.93
N ASP A 97 -10.45 -0.33 11.32
CA ASP A 97 -9.56 -0.63 10.20
C ASP A 97 -10.09 -0.06 8.87
N ALA A 98 -11.29 0.54 8.87
CA ALA A 98 -11.84 1.22 7.70
C ALA A 98 -10.97 2.41 7.25
N GLY A 99 -10.56 2.40 5.98
CA GLY A 99 -9.74 3.44 5.39
C GLY A 99 -9.14 3.04 4.04
N HIS A 100 -8.39 3.94 3.44
CA HIS A 100 -7.60 3.67 2.24
C HIS A 100 -6.23 3.14 2.64
N TYR A 101 -5.73 2.17 1.87
CA TYR A 101 -4.43 1.56 2.10
C TYR A 101 -3.51 1.83 0.92
N TYR A 102 -2.28 2.25 1.22
CA TYR A 102 -1.28 2.60 0.22
C TYR A 102 0.01 1.88 0.50
N CYS A 103 0.66 1.40 -0.57
CA CYS A 103 2.05 0.99 -0.52
C CYS A 103 2.93 2.06 -1.18
N MET A 104 4.11 2.28 -0.64
CA MET A 104 5.10 3.21 -1.18
C MET A 104 6.47 2.55 -1.16
N GLN A 105 7.15 2.53 -2.31
CA GLN A 105 8.55 2.14 -2.39
C GLN A 105 9.47 3.34 -2.12
N TYR A 106 10.64 3.10 -1.53
CA TYR A 106 11.65 4.15 -1.28
C TYR A 106 13.06 3.75 -1.76
N ASN A 107 13.18 2.70 -2.58
CA ASN A 107 14.47 2.20 -3.08
C ASN A 107 15.06 3.15 -4.12
N SER A 108 14.24 3.57 -5.09
CA SER A 108 14.67 4.47 -6.15
C SER A 108 13.99 5.82 -6.00
N TYR A 109 14.77 6.84 -5.62
CA TYR A 109 14.52 8.18 -6.10
C TYR A 109 14.76 8.14 -7.62
N PRO A 110 13.82 8.57 -8.48
CA PRO A 110 14.16 8.77 -9.88
C PRO A 110 15.32 9.77 -9.90
N PHE A 111 16.46 9.36 -10.46
CA PHE A 111 17.55 10.28 -10.74
C PHE A 111 16.96 11.37 -11.64
N THR A 112 16.90 12.60 -11.13
CA THR A 112 16.59 13.76 -11.98
C THR A 112 17.86 14.03 -12.78
N GLN A 113 17.83 13.68 -14.07
CA GLN A 113 18.71 14.28 -15.07
C GLN A 113 17.95 15.42 -15.77
#